data_AF-A0A067PB62-F1
#
_entry.id   AF-A0A067PB62-F1
#
_cell.length_a   1.000
_cell.length_b   1.000
_cell.length_c   1.000
_cell.angle_alpha   90.00
_cell.angle_beta   90.00
_cell.angle_gamma   90.00
#
_symmetry.space_group_name_H-M   'P 1'
#
loop_
_entity.id
_entity.type
_entity.pdbx_description
1 polymer ?
#
loop_
_entity_poly.entity_id
_entity_poly.type
_entity_poly.pdbx_seq_one_letter_code
_entity_poly.pdbx_strand_id
1 'polypeptide(L)'
;KRNPAKSSRLVGDGLPWLLTGDVFYEKVVMHEAHQAEEQEAKETRQGERERKAELMAKWKIEDEARVKWNQDKCLLFNEKLAEWRVEQAVAKTEKRHPKWRKPVPGVIEKPIPRPTASTIEEEDEEDGEDAGDDDE
;
A
#
# COMPACT_ATOMS: atom_id res chain seq x y z
N LYS A 1 1.88 22.34 -18.57
CA LYS A 1 1.20 23.38 -17.75
C LYS A 1 2.04 23.59 -16.50
N ARG A 2 2.64 24.77 -16.29
CA ARG A 2 3.37 25.09 -15.05
C ARG A 2 2.32 25.40 -13.99
N ASN A 3 2.33 24.68 -12.87
CA ASN A 3 1.55 25.09 -11.71
C ASN A 3 2.09 26.45 -11.25
N PRO A 4 1.25 27.48 -11.05
CA PRO A 4 1.73 28.72 -10.45
C PRO A 4 2.24 28.36 -9.06
N ALA A 5 3.53 28.62 -8.81
CA ALA A 5 4.11 28.42 -7.50
C ALA A 5 3.32 29.29 -6.51
N LYS A 6 2.77 28.68 -5.46
CA LYS A 6 2.20 29.41 -4.33
C LYS A 6 3.30 30.32 -3.80
N SER A 7 3.15 31.63 -3.96
CA SER A 7 4.17 32.55 -3.49
C SER A 7 4.15 32.55 -1.96
N SER A 8 5.21 32.10 -1.32
CA SER A 8 5.39 32.18 0.15
C SER A 8 5.48 33.62 0.67
N ARG A 9 5.29 34.61 -0.20
CA ARG A 9 5.40 36.05 0.09
C ARG A 9 4.02 36.62 0.43
N LEU A 10 4.01 37.59 1.36
CA LEU A 10 2.82 38.39 1.70
C LEU A 10 2.21 39.14 0.50
N VAL A 11 3.03 39.45 -0.50
CA VAL A 11 2.61 40.04 -1.78
C VAL A 11 3.22 39.23 -2.92
N GLY A 12 2.38 38.69 -3.80
CA GLY A 12 2.76 37.66 -4.77
C GLY A 12 3.46 38.15 -6.05
N ASP A 13 3.53 39.46 -6.28
CA ASP A 13 4.14 40.08 -7.45
C ASP A 13 5.67 40.24 -7.33
N GLY A 14 6.20 40.14 -6.10
CA GLY A 14 7.63 40.28 -5.82
C GLY A 14 8.17 41.71 -5.98
N LEU A 15 7.27 42.68 -6.19
CA LEU A 15 7.60 44.10 -6.24
C LEU A 15 7.48 44.70 -4.83
N PRO A 16 8.39 45.60 -4.42
CA PRO A 16 8.26 46.29 -3.16
C PRO A 16 7.02 47.20 -3.19
N TRP A 17 6.06 46.93 -2.33
CA TRP A 17 4.88 47.78 -2.11
C TRP A 17 4.97 48.45 -0.75
N LEU A 18 4.68 49.75 -0.71
CA LEU A 18 4.45 50.45 0.54
C LEU A 18 3.01 50.18 0.99
N LEU A 19 2.83 49.34 2.00
CA LEU A 19 1.54 49.04 2.59
C LEU A 19 1.29 49.99 3.77
N THR A 20 0.05 50.46 3.90
CA THR A 20 -0.42 51.13 5.13
C THR A 20 -0.47 50.11 6.28
N GLY A 21 -0.29 50.57 7.52
CA GLY A 21 -0.16 49.70 8.70
C GLY A 21 -1.29 48.68 8.83
N ASP A 22 -2.54 49.11 8.62
CA ASP A 22 -3.73 48.25 8.71
C ASP A 22 -3.74 47.18 7.61
N VAL A 23 -3.45 47.57 6.37
CA VAL A 23 -3.40 46.66 5.21
C VAL A 23 -2.25 45.65 5.34
N PHE A 24 -1.13 46.07 5.91
CA PHE A 24 -0.04 45.17 6.23
C PHE A 24 -0.46 44.15 7.30
N TYR A 25 -1.08 44.62 8.39
CA TYR A 25 -1.53 43.76 9.48
C TYR A 25 -2.54 42.71 9.00
N GLU A 26 -3.57 43.12 8.25
CA GLU A 26 -4.56 42.19 7.67
C GLU A 26 -3.90 41.12 6.79
N LYS A 27 -2.94 41.51 5.95
CA LYS A 27 -2.22 40.56 5.09
C LYS A 27 -1.37 39.58 5.88
N VAL A 28 -0.74 40.01 6.97
CA VAL A 28 0.02 39.13 7.86
C VAL A 28 -0.89 38.11 8.52
N VAL A 29 -2.02 38.55 9.10
CA VAL A 29 -2.99 37.66 9.73
C VAL A 29 -3.53 36.61 8.74
N MET A 30 -3.87 37.03 7.52
CA MET A 30 -4.36 36.09 6.48
C MET A 30 -3.27 35.10 6.03
N HIS A 31 -2.02 35.55 5.95
CA HIS A 31 -0.90 34.69 5.57
C HIS A 31 -0.57 33.67 6.67
N GLU A 32 -0.60 34.07 7.93
CA GLU A 32 -0.41 33.18 9.08
C GLU A 32 -1.54 32.14 9.17
N ALA A 33 -2.80 32.55 9.01
CA ALA A 33 -3.94 31.64 8.98
C ALA A 33 -3.81 30.61 7.83
N HIS A 34 -3.48 31.06 6.63
CA HIS A 34 -3.26 30.16 5.49
C HIS A 34 -2.06 29.22 5.71
N GLN A 35 -0.99 29.68 6.36
CA GLN A 35 0.14 28.80 6.69
C GLN A 35 -0.25 27.75 7.73
N ALA A 36 -1.05 28.10 8.74
CA ALA A 36 -1.57 27.15 9.71
C ALA A 36 -2.42 26.06 9.03
N GLU A 37 -3.38 26.47 8.18
CA GLU A 37 -4.20 25.53 7.40
C GLU A 37 -3.35 24.63 6.49
N GLU A 38 -2.31 25.18 5.84
CA GLU A 38 -1.40 24.38 5.02
C GLU A 38 -0.56 23.39 5.84
N GLN A 39 -0.17 23.75 7.06
CA GLN A 39 0.56 22.87 7.97
C GLN A 39 -0.34 21.72 8.43
N GLU A 40 -1.56 22.01 8.89
CA GLU A 40 -2.54 20.99 9.27
C GLU A 40 -2.87 20.04 8.09
N ALA A 41 -3.09 20.59 6.90
CA ALA A 41 -3.31 19.80 5.69
C ALA A 41 -2.09 18.96 5.27
N LYS A 42 -0.88 19.36 5.67
CA LYS A 42 0.33 18.61 5.40
C LYS A 42 0.52 17.48 6.41
N GLU A 43 0.24 17.74 7.68
CA GLU A 43 0.33 16.76 8.77
C GLU A 43 -0.68 15.64 8.58
N THR A 44 -1.94 15.96 8.28
CA THR A 44 -2.98 14.99 7.93
C THR A 44 -2.55 14.08 6.77
N ARG A 45 -2.06 14.68 5.66
CA ARG A 45 -1.53 13.93 4.52
C ARG A 45 -0.30 13.08 4.85
N GLN A 46 0.49 13.48 5.84
CA GLN A 46 1.64 12.71 6.27
C GLN A 46 1.18 11.48 7.06
N GLY A 47 0.25 11.65 8.01
CA GLY A 47 -0.34 10.54 8.76
C GLY A 47 -0.99 9.49 7.85
N GLU A 48 -1.80 9.91 6.88
CA GLU A 48 -2.40 8.99 5.89
C GLU A 48 -1.35 8.20 5.09
N ARG A 49 -0.23 8.83 4.75
CA ARG A 49 0.85 8.18 4.02
C ARG A 49 1.58 7.15 4.86
N GLU A 50 1.82 7.46 6.13
CA GLU A 50 2.49 6.56 7.08
C GLU A 50 1.63 5.33 7.34
N ARG A 51 0.34 5.51 7.67
CA ARG A 51 -0.64 4.42 7.81
C ARG A 51 -0.71 3.53 6.57
N LYS A 52 -0.84 4.15 5.38
CA LYS A 52 -0.83 3.41 4.12
C LYS A 52 0.48 2.65 3.90
N ALA A 53 1.61 3.23 4.28
CA ALA A 53 2.91 2.59 4.15
C ALA A 53 3.01 1.36 5.06
N GLU A 54 2.48 1.42 6.28
CA GLU A 54 2.43 0.31 7.22
C GLU A 54 1.56 -0.84 6.71
N LEU A 55 0.34 -0.55 6.26
CA LEU A 55 -0.54 -1.54 5.64
C LEU A 55 0.09 -2.20 4.42
N MET A 56 0.71 -1.39 3.56
CA MET A 56 1.44 -1.89 2.40
C MET A 56 2.65 -2.75 2.80
N ALA A 57 3.31 -2.47 3.92
CA ALA A 57 4.42 -3.26 4.41
C ALA A 57 3.95 -4.63 4.92
N LYS A 58 2.89 -4.66 5.73
CA LYS A 58 2.25 -5.90 6.20
C LYS A 58 1.81 -6.77 5.00
N TRP A 59 1.08 -6.18 4.05
CA TRP A 59 0.63 -6.88 2.84
C TRP A 59 1.79 -7.45 2.01
N LYS A 60 2.90 -6.71 1.86
CA LYS A 60 4.07 -7.21 1.12
C LYS A 60 4.68 -8.46 1.76
N ILE A 61 4.81 -8.48 3.07
CA ILE A 61 5.37 -9.63 3.80
C ILE A 61 4.52 -10.88 3.56
N GLU A 62 3.21 -10.73 3.67
CA GLU A 62 2.27 -11.84 3.45
C GLU A 62 2.26 -12.31 1.99
N ASP A 63 2.27 -11.38 1.03
CA ASP A 63 2.30 -11.74 -0.39
C ASP A 63 3.61 -12.42 -0.79
N GLU A 64 4.75 -11.98 -0.25
CA GLU A 64 6.05 -12.61 -0.45
C GLU A 64 6.07 -14.05 0.07
N ALA A 65 5.52 -14.29 1.28
CA ALA A 65 5.40 -15.62 1.84
C ALA A 65 4.53 -16.54 0.96
N ARG A 66 3.38 -16.03 0.49
CA ARG A 66 2.48 -16.74 -0.43
C ARG A 66 3.17 -17.06 -1.75
N VAL A 67 3.89 -16.10 -2.34
CA VAL A 67 4.62 -16.29 -3.59
C VAL A 67 5.66 -17.39 -3.44
N LYS A 68 6.45 -17.37 -2.37
CA LYS A 68 7.46 -18.39 -2.07
C LYS A 68 6.83 -19.78 -1.94
N TRP A 69 5.74 -19.89 -1.18
CA TRP A 69 5.02 -21.15 -1.01
C TRP A 69 4.46 -21.71 -2.33
N ASN A 70 3.91 -20.84 -3.18
CA ASN A 70 3.45 -21.24 -4.50
C ASN A 70 4.61 -21.66 -5.41
N GLN A 71 5.78 -21.03 -5.30
CA GLN A 71 6.99 -21.45 -6.02
C GLN A 71 7.42 -22.86 -5.58
N ASP A 72 7.49 -23.12 -4.28
CA ASP A 72 7.87 -24.43 -3.74
C ASP A 72 6.90 -25.54 -4.22
N LYS A 73 5.58 -25.27 -4.18
CA LYS A 73 4.57 -26.17 -4.77
C LYS A 73 4.81 -26.44 -6.25
N CYS A 74 5.13 -25.41 -7.03
CA CYS A 74 5.42 -25.55 -8.45
C CYS A 74 6.69 -26.37 -8.70
N LEU A 75 7.74 -26.17 -7.91
CA LEU A 75 8.99 -26.92 -8.01
C LEU A 75 8.76 -28.40 -7.73
N LEU A 76 8.12 -28.74 -6.61
CA LEU A 76 7.78 -30.12 -6.26
C LEU A 76 6.92 -30.81 -7.33
N PHE A 77 5.97 -30.08 -7.92
CA PHE A 77 5.17 -30.60 -9.03
C PHE A 77 6.03 -30.89 -10.26
N ASN A 78 6.94 -29.97 -10.62
CA ASN A 78 7.83 -30.11 -11.77
C ASN A 78 8.81 -31.28 -11.60
N GLU A 79 9.34 -31.49 -10.40
CA GLU A 79 10.20 -32.64 -10.07
C GLU A 79 9.46 -33.97 -10.28
N LYS A 80 8.28 -34.12 -9.67
CA LYS A 80 7.43 -35.31 -9.87
C LYS A 80 7.04 -35.50 -11.34
N LEU A 81 6.78 -34.41 -12.06
CA LEU A 81 6.46 -34.47 -13.48
C LEU A 81 7.66 -34.94 -14.31
N ALA A 82 8.88 -34.55 -13.95
CA ALA A 82 10.11 -35.01 -14.58
C ALA A 82 10.33 -36.51 -14.32
N GLU A 83 10.19 -36.97 -13.08
CA GLU A 83 10.27 -38.41 -12.74
C GLU A 83 9.24 -39.23 -13.52
N TRP A 84 8.01 -38.73 -13.61
CA TRP A 84 6.97 -39.38 -14.37
C TRP A 84 7.29 -39.44 -15.88
N ARG A 85 7.92 -38.41 -16.45
CA ARG A 85 8.37 -38.40 -17.85
C ARG A 85 9.47 -39.42 -18.10
N VAL A 86 10.41 -39.57 -17.17
CA VAL A 86 11.46 -40.61 -17.25
C VAL A 86 10.83 -42.00 -17.24
N GLU A 87 9.94 -42.28 -16.29
CA GLU A 87 9.23 -43.57 -16.22
C GLU A 87 8.36 -43.82 -17.46
N GLN A 88 7.71 -42.79 -18.02
CA GLN A 88 6.98 -42.90 -19.28
C GLN A 88 7.88 -43.32 -20.44
N ALA A 89 9.09 -42.73 -20.54
CA ALA A 89 10.05 -43.09 -21.56
C ALA A 89 10.51 -44.54 -21.42
N VAL A 90 10.84 -44.98 -20.20
CA VAL A 90 11.23 -46.38 -19.89
C VAL A 90 10.09 -47.34 -20.21
N ALA A 91 8.87 -47.03 -19.79
CA ALA A 91 7.70 -47.85 -20.07
C ALA A 91 7.46 -48.02 -21.58
N LYS A 92 7.65 -46.94 -22.34
CA LYS A 92 7.54 -46.97 -23.81
C LYS A 92 8.61 -47.85 -24.45
N THR A 93 9.87 -47.77 -23.99
CA THR A 93 10.96 -48.63 -24.51
C THR A 93 10.73 -50.10 -24.20
N GLU A 94 10.18 -50.40 -23.02
CA GLU A 94 9.87 -51.77 -22.57
C GLU A 94 8.51 -52.28 -23.10
N LYS A 95 7.78 -51.47 -23.90
CA LYS A 95 6.42 -51.75 -24.40
C LYS A 95 5.42 -52.12 -23.30
N ARG A 96 5.57 -51.51 -22.12
CA ARG A 96 4.64 -51.63 -20.99
C ARG A 96 3.91 -50.32 -20.73
N HIS A 97 2.90 -50.38 -19.87
CA HIS A 97 2.30 -49.17 -19.32
C HIS A 97 3.15 -48.60 -18.16
N PRO A 98 3.17 -47.26 -17.98
CA PRO A 98 3.80 -46.65 -16.82
C PRO A 98 3.15 -47.13 -15.53
N LYS A 99 3.96 -47.37 -14.49
CA LYS A 99 3.48 -47.95 -13.23
C LYS A 99 2.59 -47.00 -12.42
N TRP A 100 2.75 -45.70 -12.61
CA TRP A 100 2.03 -44.67 -11.85
C TRP A 100 1.39 -43.60 -12.75
N ARG A 101 0.38 -42.92 -12.18
CA ARG A 101 -0.38 -41.88 -12.87
C ARG A 101 0.45 -40.60 -13.01
N LYS A 102 0.11 -39.81 -14.03
CA LYS A 102 0.70 -38.48 -14.23
C LYS A 102 0.39 -37.60 -13.01
N PRO A 103 1.38 -36.91 -12.44
CA PRO A 103 1.15 -35.92 -11.40
C PRO A 103 0.16 -34.85 -11.88
N VAL A 104 -0.71 -34.39 -10.98
CA VAL A 104 -1.66 -33.30 -11.23
C VAL A 104 -1.21 -32.06 -10.44
N PRO A 105 -1.20 -30.86 -11.03
CA PRO A 105 -0.89 -29.65 -10.29
C PRO A 105 -1.88 -29.45 -9.13
N GLY A 106 -1.37 -29.11 -7.96
CA GLY A 106 -2.21 -28.68 -6.83
C GLY A 106 -2.81 -27.29 -7.05
N VAL A 107 -3.75 -26.90 -6.19
CA VAL A 107 -4.32 -25.55 -6.21
C VAL A 107 -3.27 -24.53 -5.75
N ILE A 108 -3.04 -23.52 -6.59
CA ILE A 108 -2.17 -22.36 -6.31
C ILE A 108 -2.99 -21.31 -5.55
N GLU A 109 -2.40 -20.74 -4.50
CA GLU A 109 -3.06 -19.73 -3.68
C GLU A 109 -3.20 -18.40 -4.43
N LYS A 110 -4.41 -17.84 -4.38
CA LYS A 110 -4.76 -16.57 -5.05
C LYS A 110 -4.05 -15.39 -4.38
N PRO A 111 -3.80 -14.28 -5.12
CA PRO A 111 -3.23 -13.07 -4.54
C PRO A 111 -4.08 -12.53 -3.38
N ILE A 112 -3.42 -12.06 -2.33
CA ILE A 112 -4.06 -11.35 -1.22
C ILE A 112 -4.47 -9.97 -1.74
N PRO A 113 -5.72 -9.50 -1.50
CA PRO A 113 -6.16 -8.20 -1.97
C PRO A 113 -5.26 -7.10 -1.43
N ARG A 114 -4.87 -6.18 -2.32
CA ARG A 114 -3.96 -5.08 -1.98
C ARG A 114 -4.72 -4.00 -1.19
N PRO A 115 -4.15 -3.45 -0.12
CA PRO A 115 -4.77 -2.34 0.62
C PRO A 115 -5.09 -1.16 -0.29
N THR A 116 -6.33 -0.67 -0.21
CA THR A 116 -6.82 0.51 -0.94
C THR A 116 -7.17 1.63 0.03
N ALA A 117 -7.55 2.81 -0.47
CA ALA A 117 -7.89 3.95 0.39
C ALA A 117 -9.06 3.63 1.35
N SER A 118 -10.04 2.87 0.88
CA SER A 118 -11.20 2.45 1.68
C SER A 118 -10.83 1.50 2.82
N THR A 119 -9.77 0.71 2.66
CA THR A 119 -9.27 -0.20 3.71
C THR A 119 -8.61 0.56 4.86
N ILE A 120 -8.19 1.82 4.64
CA ILE A 120 -7.58 2.66 5.68
C ILE A 120 -8.68 3.31 6.54
N GLU A 121 -9.81 3.68 5.93
CA GLU A 121 -10.95 4.30 6.62
C GLU A 121 -11.60 3.32 7.61
N GLU A 122 -11.67 2.03 7.29
CA GLU A 122 -12.24 0.99 8.18
C GLU A 122 -11.40 0.72 9.43
N GLU A 123 -10.08 0.95 9.42
CA GLU A 123 -9.24 0.82 10.62
C GLU A 123 -9.34 2.05 11.55
N ASP A 124 -9.78 3.22 11.07
CA ASP A 124 -9.96 4.43 11.88
C ASP A 124 -11.24 4.40 12.74
N GLU A 125 -12.22 3.54 12.41
CA GLU A 125 -13.46 3.39 13.18
C GLU A 125 -13.30 2.49 14.42
N GLU A 126 -12.16 1.81 14.62
CA GLU A 126 -11.96 0.82 15.68
C GLU A 126 -11.20 1.36 16.93
N ASP A 127 -10.85 2.65 16.98
CA ASP A 127 -10.11 3.28 18.10
C ASP A 127 -10.90 4.42 18.78
N GLY A 128 -12.20 4.19 19.05
CA GLY A 128 -13.12 5.25 19.43
C GLY A 128 -14.27 4.90 20.36
N GLU A 129 -14.21 3.85 21.19
CA GLU A 129 -15.22 3.61 22.24
C GLU A 129 -14.61 3.00 23.52
N ASP A 130 -14.41 3.82 24.55
CA ASP A 130 -14.94 3.53 25.90
C ASP A 130 -14.97 4.82 26.75
N ALA A 131 -16.14 5.47 26.76
CA ALA A 131 -16.48 6.49 27.74
C ALA A 131 -17.16 5.80 28.93
N GLY A 132 -16.43 5.67 30.04
CA GLY A 132 -16.92 5.19 31.33
C GLY A 132 -16.90 6.29 32.39
N ASP A 133 -18.07 6.89 32.56
CA ASP A 133 -18.58 7.77 33.64
C ASP A 133 -18.09 7.43 35.07
N ASP A 134 -17.72 8.44 35.87
CA ASP A 134 -17.80 8.38 37.34
C ASP A 134 -17.91 9.81 37.92
N ASP A 135 -19.15 10.23 38.16
CA ASP A 135 -19.54 11.40 38.94
C ASP A 135 -19.97 10.90 40.33
N GLU A 136 -19.16 11.13 41.38
CA GLU A 136 -19.59 11.12 42.79
C GLU A 136 -18.72 12.04 43.68
#